data_AF-E2B4T8-F1
#
_entry.id   AF-E2B4T8-F1
#
_cell.length_a   1.000
_cell.length_b   1.000
_cell.length_c   1.000
_cell.angle_alpha   90.00
_cell.angle_beta   90.00
_cell.angle_gamma   90.00
#
_symmetry.space_group_name_H-M   'P 1'
#
loop_
_entity.id
_entity.type
_entity.pdbx_description
1 polymer ?
#
loop_
_entity_poly.entity_id
_entity_poly.type
_entity_poly.pdbx_seq_one_letter_code
_entity_poly.pdbx_strand_id
1 'polypeptide(L)'
;NCCRRRSEKTLIYNYISSNDAPLTWDKYLDAAQKFSEKYQLKHSSRTITLIKNNILFNFCSRLAHTLSVALVNGTNDIDKQRIRRIYNKFHHTMNTIGYWGVNEWTYTNDNVHAMWYNLDKRDKRLFNFDMQGFNWPNYLDGHCKGILTYLFKEDLNILEVKNRAKI
;
A
#
# COMPACT_ATOMS: atom_id res chain seq x y z
N ASN A 1 29.07 28.45 18.33
CA ASN A 1 27.99 28.05 19.26
C ASN A 1 26.62 28.37 18.68
N CYS A 2 26.06 27.49 17.85
CA CYS A 2 24.70 27.67 17.31
C CYS A 2 23.89 26.38 17.51
N CYS A 3 23.63 26.04 18.77
CA CYS A 3 22.60 25.07 19.10
C CYS A 3 21.31 25.87 19.33
N ARG A 4 20.41 25.89 18.34
CA ARG A 4 19.04 26.39 18.52
C ARG A 4 18.40 25.59 19.66
N ARG A 5 18.15 26.24 20.80
CA ARG A 5 17.35 25.69 21.90
C ARG A 5 15.95 25.40 21.35
N ARG A 6 15.52 24.14 21.42
CA ARG A 6 14.11 23.74 21.21
C ARG A 6 13.26 24.53 22.21
N SER A 7 12.32 25.34 21.73
CA SER A 7 11.38 26.03 22.63
C SER A 7 10.46 24.99 23.29
N GLU A 8 10.11 25.19 24.56
CA GLU A 8 9.31 24.26 25.38
C GLU A 8 7.88 23.98 24.83
N LYS A 9 7.47 24.61 23.73
CA LYS A 9 6.13 24.50 23.14
C LYS A 9 6.14 24.33 21.62
N THR A 10 6.98 23.42 21.10
CA THR A 10 6.90 23.06 19.68
C THR A 10 5.63 22.24 19.44
N LEU A 11 4.64 22.81 18.76
CA LEU A 11 3.43 22.08 18.34
C LEU A 11 3.78 21.05 17.26
N ILE A 12 3.22 19.84 17.40
CA ILE A 12 3.36 18.75 16.43
C ILE A 12 2.08 18.70 15.59
N TYR A 13 2.22 18.74 14.27
CA TYR A 13 1.12 18.70 13.32
C TYR A 13 1.12 17.35 12.62
N ASN A 14 0.33 16.41 13.13
CA ASN A 14 0.21 15.08 12.55
C ASN A 14 -0.81 15.09 11.41
N TYR A 15 -0.33 14.98 10.17
CA TYR A 15 -1.18 14.76 9.00
C TYR A 15 -1.42 13.26 8.83
N ILE A 16 -2.60 12.81 9.24
CA ILE A 16 -2.96 11.38 9.28
C ILE A 16 -4.35 11.15 8.70
N SER A 17 -4.54 9.98 8.10
CA SER A 17 -5.85 9.55 7.60
C SER A 17 -6.65 8.77 8.63
N SER A 18 -6.01 8.17 9.64
CA SER A 18 -6.63 7.18 10.54
C SER A 18 -7.90 7.67 11.22
N ASN A 19 -7.97 8.96 11.57
CA ASN A 19 -9.13 9.54 12.25
C ASN A 19 -10.19 10.05 11.26
N ASP A 20 -9.76 10.74 10.20
CA ASP A 20 -10.67 11.52 9.34
C ASP A 20 -11.16 10.75 8.11
N ALA A 21 -10.34 9.82 7.61
CA ALA A 21 -10.63 9.01 6.42
C ALA A 21 -9.89 7.66 6.49
N PRO A 22 -10.29 6.75 7.39
CA PRO A 22 -9.61 5.48 7.57
C PRO A 22 -9.68 4.61 6.30
N LEU A 23 -8.53 4.06 5.91
CA LEU A 23 -8.41 3.08 4.83
C LEU A 23 -8.05 1.72 5.44
N THR A 24 -8.93 0.73 5.27
CA THR A 24 -8.64 -0.65 5.67
C THR A 24 -7.92 -1.39 4.55
N TRP A 25 -7.14 -2.40 4.92
CA TRP A 25 -6.50 -3.28 3.94
C TRP A 25 -7.49 -3.94 3.00
N ASP A 26 -8.67 -4.36 3.48
CA ASP A 26 -9.69 -4.98 2.63
C ASP A 26 -10.16 -4.03 1.52
N LYS A 27 -10.41 -2.75 1.85
CA LYS A 27 -10.77 -1.73 0.86
C LYS A 27 -9.65 -1.46 -0.13
N TYR A 28 -8.40 -1.41 0.36
CA TYR A 28 -7.23 -1.22 -0.49
C TYR A 28 -7.04 -2.39 -1.46
N LEU A 29 -7.14 -3.63 -0.96
CA LEU A 29 -6.99 -4.85 -1.76
C LEU A 29 -8.12 -5.01 -2.78
N ASP A 30 -9.37 -4.70 -2.40
CA ASP A 30 -10.51 -4.69 -3.32
C ASP A 30 -10.31 -3.65 -4.44
N ALA A 31 -9.85 -2.44 -4.11
CA ALA A 31 -9.55 -1.42 -5.10
C ALA A 31 -8.41 -1.85 -6.05
N ALA A 32 -7.34 -2.43 -5.51
CA ALA A 32 -6.22 -2.94 -6.30
C ALA A 32 -6.64 -4.11 -7.21
N GLN A 33 -7.52 -5.01 -6.72
CA GLN A 33 -8.07 -6.10 -7.51
C GLN A 33 -8.93 -5.58 -8.66
N LYS A 34 -9.89 -4.70 -8.38
CA LYS A 34 -10.73 -4.07 -9.42
C LYS A 34 -9.90 -3.32 -10.45
N PHE A 35 -8.84 -2.63 -10.01
CA PHE A 35 -7.91 -1.97 -10.91
C PHE A 35 -7.18 -2.98 -11.81
N SER A 36 -6.70 -4.08 -11.23
CA SER A 36 -6.03 -5.12 -12.02
C SER A 36 -6.95 -5.77 -13.05
N GLU A 37 -8.18 -6.09 -12.64
CA GLU A 37 -9.21 -6.64 -13.53
C GLU A 37 -9.52 -5.66 -14.66
N LYS A 38 -9.68 -4.38 -14.32
CA LYS A 38 -9.87 -3.29 -15.29
C LYS A 38 -8.75 -3.25 -16.31
N TYR A 39 -7.48 -3.40 -15.93
CA TYR A 39 -6.33 -3.33 -16.85
C TYR A 39 -5.81 -4.69 -17.35
N GLN A 40 -6.51 -5.78 -17.01
CA GLN A 40 -6.15 -7.17 -17.35
C GLN A 40 -4.67 -7.51 -17.04
N LEU A 41 -4.18 -7.04 -15.90
CA LEU A 41 -2.78 -7.22 -15.55
C LEU A 41 -2.51 -8.72 -15.33
N LYS A 42 -1.60 -9.29 -16.12
CA LYS A 42 -1.24 -10.71 -16.03
C LYS A 42 -0.57 -11.09 -14.71
N HIS A 43 -0.10 -10.09 -13.94
CA HIS A 43 0.71 -10.27 -12.75
C HIS A 43 -0.03 -10.06 -11.43
N SER A 44 -1.32 -9.73 -11.41
CA SER A 44 -2.02 -9.65 -10.12
C SER A 44 -2.35 -11.04 -9.61
N SER A 45 -1.66 -11.46 -8.55
CA SER A 45 -2.12 -12.58 -7.73
C SER A 45 -3.54 -12.28 -7.23
N ARG A 46 -4.52 -13.09 -7.63
CA ARG A 46 -5.94 -12.93 -7.25
C ARG A 46 -6.22 -13.22 -5.76
N THR A 47 -5.20 -13.41 -4.93
CA THR A 47 -5.41 -13.85 -3.54
C THR A 47 -4.26 -13.37 -2.66
N ILE A 48 -4.26 -12.07 -2.32
CA ILE A 48 -3.48 -11.59 -1.19
C ILE A 48 -4.37 -11.74 0.05
N THR A 49 -4.04 -12.69 0.92
CA THR A 49 -4.75 -12.88 2.18
C THR A 49 -3.90 -12.34 3.32
N LEU A 50 -4.49 -11.45 4.13
CA LEU A 50 -3.86 -10.95 5.34
C LEU A 50 -4.16 -11.85 6.52
N ILE A 51 -3.11 -12.38 7.13
CA ILE A 51 -3.22 -13.26 8.30
C ILE A 51 -2.57 -12.55 9.49
N LYS A 52 -3.39 -12.06 10.43
CA LYS A 52 -2.89 -11.38 11.64
C LYS A 52 -2.18 -12.33 12.61
N ASN A 53 -2.61 -13.59 12.68
CA ASN A 53 -2.02 -14.58 13.59
C ASN A 53 -0.67 -15.08 13.05
N ASN A 54 0.41 -14.84 13.79
CA ASN A 54 1.77 -15.18 13.35
C ASN A 54 1.99 -16.69 13.23
N ILE A 55 1.36 -17.52 14.06
CA ILE A 55 1.48 -18.99 13.97
C ILE A 55 0.80 -19.47 12.69
N LEU A 56 -0.43 -19.02 12.44
CA LEU A 56 -1.18 -19.37 11.23
C LEU A 56 -0.47 -18.85 9.97
N PHE A 57 0.04 -17.61 10.01
CA PHE A 57 0.81 -17.02 8.92
C PHE A 57 2.05 -17.87 8.59
N ASN A 58 2.84 -18.24 9.61
CA ASN A 58 4.02 -19.07 9.42
C ASN A 58 3.68 -20.48 8.92
N PHE A 59 2.57 -21.06 9.39
CA PHE A 59 2.09 -22.36 8.93
C PHE A 59 1.67 -22.30 7.45
N CYS A 60 0.75 -21.39 7.10
CA CYS A 60 0.29 -21.19 5.72
C CYS A 60 1.45 -20.82 4.78
N SER A 61 2.38 -19.98 5.22
CA SER A 61 3.53 -19.58 4.41
C SER A 61 4.50 -20.74 4.17
N ARG A 62 4.73 -21.61 5.17
CA ARG A 62 5.53 -22.83 4.97
C ARG A 62 4.84 -23.80 4.01
N LEU A 63 3.53 -23.99 4.13
CA LEU A 63 2.76 -24.83 3.18
C LEU A 63 2.85 -24.29 1.75
N ALA A 64 2.64 -22.99 1.56
CA ALA A 64 2.72 -22.35 0.25
C ALA A 64 4.13 -22.46 -0.36
N HIS A 65 5.18 -22.30 0.45
CA HIS A 65 6.56 -22.47 0.02
C HIS A 65 6.84 -23.91 -0.40
N THR A 66 6.49 -24.90 0.43
CA THR A 66 6.69 -26.33 0.14
C THR A 66 5.95 -26.74 -1.13
N LEU A 67 4.70 -26.29 -1.29
CA LEU A 67 3.91 -26.56 -2.49
C LEU A 67 4.56 -25.95 -3.75
N SER A 68 5.04 -24.71 -3.65
CA SER A 68 5.68 -24.02 -4.78
C SER A 68 7.00 -24.69 -5.18
N VAL A 69 7.80 -25.15 -4.23
CA VAL A 69 9.00 -25.94 -4.52
C VAL A 69 8.63 -27.29 -5.14
N ALA A 70 7.60 -27.96 -4.62
CA ALA A 70 7.15 -29.25 -5.14
C ALA A 70 6.63 -29.17 -6.59
N LEU A 71 5.92 -28.09 -6.94
CA LEU A 71 5.47 -27.83 -8.32
C LEU A 71 6.63 -27.54 -9.29
N VAL A 72 7.76 -27.10 -8.76
CA VAL A 72 8.98 -26.75 -9.50
C VAL A 72 9.94 -27.95 -9.56
N ASN A 73 9.56 -29.11 -9.00
CA ASN A 73 10.32 -30.35 -9.16
C ASN A 73 10.38 -30.74 -10.64
N GLY A 74 11.52 -30.49 -11.27
CA GLY A 74 11.76 -30.61 -12.71
C GLY A 74 12.54 -29.44 -13.30
N THR A 75 12.70 -28.33 -12.57
CA THR A 75 13.53 -27.19 -13.02
C THR A 75 14.98 -27.33 -12.59
N ASN A 76 15.85 -26.57 -13.28
CA ASN A 76 17.27 -26.48 -12.97
C ASN A 76 17.52 -25.86 -11.57
N ASP A 77 18.74 -26.00 -11.07
CA ASP A 77 19.12 -25.48 -9.74
C ASP A 77 19.14 -23.94 -9.65
N ILE A 78 19.26 -23.26 -10.79
CA ILE A 78 19.24 -21.78 -10.86
C ILE A 78 17.83 -21.27 -10.49
N ASP A 79 16.79 -21.88 -11.04
CA ASP A 79 15.40 -21.52 -10.77
C ASP A 79 15.03 -21.77 -9.30
N LYS A 80 15.47 -22.91 -8.75
CA LYS A 80 15.29 -23.23 -7.32
C LYS A 80 15.97 -22.19 -6.43
N GLN A 81 17.21 -21.80 -6.74
CA GLN A 81 17.91 -20.75 -6.00
C GLN A 81 17.21 -19.39 -6.12
N ARG A 82 16.71 -19.03 -7.30
CA ARG A 82 15.97 -17.79 -7.52
C ARG A 82 14.69 -17.74 -6.67
N ILE A 83 13.91 -18.82 -6.67
CA ILE A 83 12.68 -18.93 -5.88
C ILE A 83 12.99 -18.82 -4.38
N ARG A 84 14.01 -19.54 -3.90
CA ARG A 84 14.45 -19.45 -2.50
C ARG A 84 14.85 -18.03 -2.10
N ARG A 85 15.57 -17.30 -2.97
CA ARG A 85 15.93 -15.89 -2.74
C ARG A 85 14.69 -14.99 -2.64
N ILE A 86 13.70 -15.20 -3.49
CA ILE A 86 12.43 -14.44 -3.47
C ILE A 86 11.72 -14.67 -2.13
N TYR A 87 11.54 -15.92 -1.72
CA TYR A 87 10.87 -16.23 -0.46
C TYR A 87 11.64 -15.74 0.77
N ASN A 88 12.97 -15.87 0.79
CA ASN A 88 13.77 -15.34 1.89
C ASN A 88 13.60 -13.81 2.02
N LYS A 89 13.61 -13.09 0.89
CA LYS A 89 13.33 -11.65 0.89
C LYS A 89 11.92 -11.35 1.37
N PHE A 90 10.92 -12.08 0.88
CA PHE A 90 9.52 -11.91 1.30
C PHE A 90 9.37 -12.10 2.82
N HIS A 91 9.89 -13.20 3.38
CA HIS A 91 9.84 -13.45 4.82
C HIS A 91 10.57 -12.40 5.64
N HIS A 92 11.76 -11.98 5.18
CA HIS A 92 12.50 -10.92 5.84
C HIS A 92 11.66 -9.62 5.87
N THR A 93 11.11 -9.21 4.73
CA THR A 93 10.25 -8.04 4.65
C THR A 93 9.04 -8.18 5.58
N MET A 94 8.29 -9.28 5.51
CA MET A 94 7.11 -9.48 6.37
C MET A 94 7.45 -9.49 7.86
N ASN A 95 8.61 -10.02 8.27
CA ASN A 95 9.05 -9.95 9.66
C ASN A 95 9.40 -8.52 10.09
N THR A 96 9.95 -7.70 9.19
CA THR A 96 10.31 -6.30 9.49
C THR A 96 9.09 -5.37 9.51
N ILE A 97 8.17 -5.51 8.55
CA ILE A 97 7.03 -4.59 8.39
C ILE A 97 5.71 -5.11 8.96
N GLY A 98 5.63 -6.41 9.26
CA GLY A 98 4.38 -7.07 9.64
C GLY A 98 3.74 -6.46 10.88
N TYR A 99 4.53 -6.17 11.91
CA TYR A 99 4.03 -5.50 13.13
C TYR A 99 3.34 -4.17 12.83
N TRP A 100 3.91 -3.36 11.94
CA TRP A 100 3.34 -2.07 11.56
C TRP A 100 2.08 -2.23 10.70
N GLY A 101 2.08 -3.22 9.80
CA GLY A 101 0.99 -3.44 8.84
C GLY A 101 -0.27 -4.08 9.43
N VAL A 102 -0.18 -4.86 10.52
CA VAL A 102 -1.34 -5.57 11.10
C VAL A 102 -1.95 -4.90 12.32
N ASN A 103 -1.23 -3.97 12.95
CA ASN A 103 -1.71 -3.19 14.08
C ASN A 103 -2.28 -1.86 13.60
N GLU A 104 -3.30 -1.38 14.30
CA GLU A 104 -3.88 -0.06 14.05
C GLU A 104 -3.13 1.01 14.83
N TRP A 105 -2.92 2.15 14.17
CA TRP A 105 -2.19 3.28 14.72
C TRP A 105 -3.07 4.52 14.66
N THR A 106 -3.44 4.99 15.84
CA THR A 106 -4.21 6.22 16.03
C THR A 106 -3.30 7.27 16.66
N TYR A 107 -3.27 8.45 16.07
CA TYR A 107 -2.56 9.61 16.62
C TYR A 107 -3.54 10.77 16.74
N THR A 108 -3.25 11.75 17.59
CA THR A 108 -4.04 12.97 17.64
C THR A 108 -3.63 13.91 16.49
N ASN A 109 -4.61 14.53 15.85
CA ASN A 109 -4.46 15.50 14.77
C ASN A 109 -5.11 16.86 15.10
N ASP A 110 -5.38 17.12 16.40
CA ASP A 110 -6.05 18.32 16.89
C ASP A 110 -5.39 19.63 16.41
N ASN A 111 -4.06 19.67 16.40
CA ASN A 111 -3.31 20.84 15.93
C ASN A 111 -3.52 21.11 14.43
N VAL A 112 -3.64 20.05 13.61
CA VAL A 112 -3.92 20.18 12.17
C VAL A 112 -5.35 20.68 11.95
N HIS A 113 -6.32 20.15 12.71
CA HIS A 113 -7.69 20.66 12.64
C HIS A 113 -7.81 22.12 13.09
N ALA A 114 -7.20 22.48 14.22
CA ALA A 114 -7.20 23.86 14.69
C ALA A 114 -6.57 24.80 13.64
N MET A 115 -5.46 24.39 13.01
CA MET A 115 -4.86 25.14 11.91
C MET A 115 -5.81 25.25 10.71
N TRP A 116 -6.41 24.14 10.28
CA TRP A 116 -7.36 24.12 9.18
C TRP A 116 -8.53 25.07 9.43
N TYR A 117 -9.17 25.01 10.59
CA TYR A 117 -10.32 25.87 10.88
C TYR A 117 -9.98 27.36 10.92
N ASN A 118 -8.76 27.72 11.32
CA ASN A 118 -8.27 29.09 11.33
C ASN A 118 -7.89 29.65 9.94
N LEU A 119 -7.73 28.80 8.91
CA LEU A 119 -7.46 29.26 7.56
C LEU A 119 -8.68 29.96 6.93
N ASP A 120 -8.40 30.98 6.14
CA ASP A 120 -9.42 31.64 5.34
C ASP A 120 -9.89 30.74 4.17
N LYS A 121 -10.95 31.16 3.47
CA LYS A 121 -11.51 30.40 2.35
C LYS A 121 -10.55 30.31 1.16
N ARG A 122 -9.64 31.26 0.98
CA ARG A 122 -8.69 31.27 -0.13
C ARG A 122 -7.61 30.23 0.12
N ASP A 123 -7.03 30.23 1.31
CA ASP A 123 -5.94 29.33 1.70
C ASP A 123 -6.42 27.88 1.78
N LYS A 124 -7.64 27.64 2.30
CA LYS A 124 -8.28 26.31 2.26
C LYS A 124 -8.40 25.76 0.84
N ARG A 125 -8.68 26.61 -0.15
CA ARG A 125 -8.77 26.19 -1.56
C ARG A 125 -7.40 25.94 -2.19
N LEU A 126 -6.40 26.75 -1.84
CA LEU A 126 -5.05 26.61 -2.37
C LEU A 126 -4.31 25.41 -1.79
N PHE A 127 -4.53 25.12 -0.51
CA PHE A 127 -3.85 24.07 0.23
C PHE A 127 -4.85 23.19 0.95
N ASN A 128 -5.61 22.39 0.19
CA ASN A 128 -6.56 21.45 0.79
C ASN A 128 -5.82 20.23 1.38
N PHE A 129 -5.48 20.31 2.66
CA PHE A 129 -4.92 19.22 3.47
C PHE A 129 -5.93 18.69 4.49
N ASP A 130 -7.22 18.95 4.34
CA ASP A 130 -8.21 18.29 5.18
C ASP A 130 -8.48 16.88 4.65
N MET A 131 -8.30 15.88 5.51
CA MET A 131 -8.57 14.49 5.17
C MET A 131 -10.06 14.15 5.27
N GLN A 132 -10.88 15.01 5.86
CA GLN A 132 -12.32 14.78 5.94
C GLN A 132 -12.93 14.67 4.53
N GLY A 133 -13.58 13.53 4.25
CA GLY A 133 -14.18 13.27 2.93
C GLY A 133 -13.16 12.95 1.83
N PHE A 134 -11.92 12.57 2.18
CA PHE A 134 -10.90 12.19 1.20
C PHE A 134 -11.38 11.06 0.27
N ASN A 135 -11.25 11.28 -1.04
CA ASN A 135 -11.71 10.34 -2.06
C ASN A 135 -10.65 9.25 -2.32
N TRP A 136 -10.66 8.21 -1.48
CA TRP A 136 -9.80 7.04 -1.63
C TRP A 136 -9.89 6.37 -3.00
N PRO A 137 -11.07 6.12 -3.60
CA PRO A 137 -11.16 5.53 -4.93
C PRO A 137 -10.37 6.30 -6.01
N ASN A 138 -10.52 7.62 -6.05
CA ASN A 138 -9.81 8.46 -7.02
C ASN A 138 -8.29 8.46 -6.77
N TYR A 139 -7.89 8.55 -5.51
CA TYR A 139 -6.48 8.48 -5.14
C TYR A 139 -5.85 7.12 -5.51
N LEU A 140 -6.53 6.02 -5.22
CA LEU A 140 -6.03 4.67 -5.49
C LEU A 140 -5.96 4.37 -6.99
N ASP A 141 -6.89 4.87 -7.82
CA ASP A 141 -6.77 4.75 -9.29
C ASP A 141 -5.51 5.46 -9.81
N GLY A 142 -5.26 6.69 -9.35
CA GLY A 142 -4.02 7.42 -9.67
C GLY A 142 -2.76 6.74 -9.15
N HIS A 143 -2.80 6.23 -7.92
CA HIS A 143 -1.70 5.49 -7.30
C HIS A 143 -1.33 4.23 -8.10
N CYS A 144 -2.32 3.40 -8.47
CA CYS A 144 -2.09 2.19 -9.25
C CYS A 144 -1.57 2.50 -10.66
N LYS A 145 -2.07 3.55 -11.33
CA LYS A 145 -1.53 4.05 -12.60
C LYS A 145 -0.06 4.47 -12.47
N GLY A 146 0.28 5.16 -11.37
CA GLY A 146 1.66 5.54 -11.06
C GLY A 146 2.57 4.32 -10.91
N ILE A 147 2.13 3.29 -10.19
CA ILE A 147 2.87 2.03 -10.07
C ILE A 147 3.11 1.41 -11.45
N LEU A 148 2.07 1.26 -12.28
CA LEU A 148 2.22 0.69 -13.62
C LEU A 148 3.22 1.47 -14.48
N THR A 149 3.10 2.81 -14.48
CA THR A 149 3.90 3.68 -15.34
C THR A 149 5.36 3.72 -14.89
N TYR A 150 5.62 3.92 -13.60
CA TYR A 150 6.97 4.21 -13.12
C TYR A 150 7.71 2.99 -12.59
N LEU A 151 7.01 2.05 -11.95
CA LEU A 151 7.62 0.84 -11.42
C LEU A 151 7.68 -0.27 -12.46
N PHE A 152 6.56 -0.54 -13.13
CA PHE A 152 6.48 -1.62 -14.12
C PHE A 152 6.78 -1.18 -15.55
N LYS A 153 6.86 0.13 -15.81
CA LYS A 153 7.13 0.70 -17.13
C LYS A 153 6.11 0.23 -18.19
N GLU A 154 4.86 0.05 -17.79
CA GLU A 154 3.77 -0.29 -18.70
C GLU A 154 3.20 0.98 -19.36
N ASP A 155 2.82 0.87 -20.63
CA ASP A 155 2.11 1.94 -21.34
C ASP A 155 0.60 1.81 -21.09
N LEU A 156 0.07 2.75 -20.31
CA LEU A 156 -1.35 2.79 -19.95
C LEU A 156 -2.25 2.93 -21.19
N ASN A 157 -1.82 3.61 -22.26
CA ASN A 157 -2.62 3.78 -23.47
C ASN A 157 -2.88 2.44 -24.15
N ILE A 158 -1.86 1.58 -24.19
CA ILE A 158 -1.96 0.24 -24.76
C ILE A 158 -2.93 -0.62 -23.95
N LEU A 159 -2.91 -0.51 -22.62
CA LEU A 159 -3.82 -1.25 -21.76
C LEU A 159 -5.26 -0.75 -21.90
N GLU A 160 -5.48 0.56 -22.00
CA GLU A 160 -6.82 1.12 -22.22
C GLU A 160 -7.42 0.73 -23.57
N VAL A 161 -6.61 0.71 -24.64
CA VAL A 161 -7.05 0.25 -25.98
C VAL A 161 -7.43 -1.24 -25.94
N LYS A 162 -6.63 -2.09 -25.28
CA LYS A 162 -6.94 -3.53 -25.11
C LYS A 162 -8.25 -3.78 -24.36
N ASN A 163 -8.63 -2.89 -23.45
CA ASN A 163 -9.89 -2.98 -22.74
C ASN A 163 -11.09 -2.60 -23.61
N ARG A 164 -10.95 -1.55 -24.44
CA ARG A 164 -12.03 -1.08 -25.33
C ARG A 164 -12.28 -2.04 -26.49
N ALA A 165 -11.24 -2.71 -27.00
CA ALA A 165 -11.36 -3.65 -28.12
C ALA A 165 -12.04 -4.98 -27.77
N LYS A 166 -12.51 -5.17 -26.53
CA LYS A 166 -13.19 -6.39 -26.06
C LYS A 166 -14.67 -6.18 -25.68
N ILE A 167 -15.19 -4.96 -25.84
CA ILE A 167 -16.62 -4.63 -25.74
C ILE A 167 -17.19 -4.67 -27.16
#